data_AF-A0A5H2Y459-F1
#
_entry.id   AF-A0A5H2Y459-F1
#
_cell.length_a   1.000
_cell.length_b   1.000
_cell.length_c   1.000
_cell.angle_alpha   90.00
_cell.angle_beta   90.00
_cell.angle_gamma   90.00
#
_symmetry.space_group_name_H-M   'P 1'
#
loop_
_entity.id
_entity.type
_entity.pdbx_description
1 polymer ?
#
loop_
_entity_poly.entity_id
_entity_poly.type
_entity_poly.pdbx_seq_one_letter_code
_entity_poly.pdbx_strand_id
1 'polypeptide(L)'
;MSNTFATRLKQLRISVDESQINFAEMLEIPVPSYRKYEKGEREPTLSVISKFFEHPKTKAFAHWLITGENHPNATTNTPISDEFFTPTLSEEEFEKQFISKTKETLLFLCHLGWFKSTKTANFETSGKLLLRDLKPMLSGSFKKAKSA
;
A
#
# COMPACT_ATOMS: atom_id res chain seq x y z
N MET A 1 9.92 -13.21 18.28
CA MET A 1 10.51 -11.85 18.32
C MET A 1 9.56 -10.95 19.09
N SER A 2 10.05 -10.16 20.05
CA SER A 2 9.23 -9.24 20.84
C SER A 2 8.73 -8.09 19.96
N ASN A 3 7.42 -7.82 19.99
CA ASN A 3 6.79 -6.71 19.25
C ASN A 3 6.89 -5.42 20.10
N THR A 4 8.08 -4.83 20.16
CA THR A 4 8.33 -3.58 20.88
C THR A 4 8.26 -2.37 19.94
N PHE A 5 8.04 -1.17 20.49
CA PHE A 5 8.06 0.07 19.70
C PHE A 5 9.33 0.19 18.84
N ALA A 6 10.50 -0.11 19.41
CA ALA A 6 11.79 -0.08 18.70
C ALA A 6 11.83 -1.03 17.48
N THR A 7 11.30 -2.25 17.64
CA THR A 7 11.22 -3.20 16.52
C THR A 7 10.28 -2.74 15.41
N ARG A 8 9.14 -2.13 15.77
CA ARG A 8 8.19 -1.56 14.81
C ARG A 8 8.75 -0.34 14.10
N LEU A 9 9.47 0.52 14.81
CA LEU A 9 10.15 1.67 14.23
C LEU A 9 11.20 1.25 13.18
N LYS A 10 11.94 0.18 13.45
CA LYS A 10 12.88 -0.41 12.48
C LYS A 10 12.17 -0.94 11.24
N GLN A 11 11.07 -1.67 11.44
CA GLN A 11 10.26 -2.23 10.37
C GLN A 11 9.64 -1.13 9.50
N LEU A 12 9.13 -0.05 10.10
CA LEU A 12 8.61 1.13 9.41
C LEU A 12 9.67 1.75 8.48
N ARG A 13 10.89 1.95 8.99
CA ARG A 13 11.98 2.49 8.18
C ARG A 13 12.30 1.60 6.98
N ILE A 14 12.35 0.29 7.18
CA ILE A 14 12.61 -0.67 6.11
C ILE A 14 11.47 -0.66 5.08
N SER A 15 10.20 -0.53 5.51
CA SER A 15 9.07 -0.51 4.57
C SER A 15 9.03 0.70 3.66
N VAL A 16 9.65 1.81 4.06
CA VAL A 16 9.78 3.02 3.22
C VAL A 16 11.09 3.08 2.43
N ASP A 17 11.91 2.02 2.51
CA ASP A 17 13.20 1.86 1.84
C ASP A 17 14.23 2.98 2.14
N GLU A 18 14.31 3.40 3.41
CA GLU A 18 15.21 4.48 3.83
C GLU A 18 16.35 3.99 4.75
N SER A 19 17.51 4.64 4.64
CA SER A 19 18.62 4.48 5.58
C SER A 19 18.27 5.11 6.94
N GLN A 20 18.96 4.74 8.02
CA GLN A 20 18.74 5.38 9.34
C GLN A 20 19.00 6.89 9.33
N ILE A 21 19.92 7.34 8.47
CA ILE A 21 20.28 8.75 8.35
C ILE A 21 19.18 9.49 7.60
N ASN A 22 18.84 9.01 6.39
CA ASN A 22 17.79 9.61 5.56
C ASN A 22 16.44 9.64 6.27
N PHE A 23 16.08 8.57 6.97
CA PHE A 23 14.80 8.50 7.68
C PHE A 23 14.74 9.47 8.85
N ALA A 24 15.85 9.67 9.57
CA ALA A 24 15.95 10.65 10.63
C ALA A 24 15.89 12.09 10.09
N GLU A 25 16.58 12.37 8.98
CA GLU A 25 16.55 13.66 8.30
C GLU A 25 15.16 14.00 7.75
N MET A 26 14.51 13.03 7.09
CA MET A 26 13.14 13.14 6.56
C MET A 26 12.13 13.56 7.64
N LEU A 27 12.31 13.07 8.87
CA LEU A 27 11.44 13.37 10.00
C LEU A 27 12.00 14.50 10.88
N GLU A 28 13.08 15.15 10.47
CA GLU A 28 13.76 16.19 11.25
C GLU A 28 14.06 15.74 12.70
N ILE A 29 14.50 14.49 12.85
CA ILE A 29 14.94 13.91 14.11
C ILE A 29 16.47 13.88 14.09
N PRO A 30 17.16 14.33 15.15
CA PRO A 30 18.61 14.17 15.23
C PRO A 30 19.01 12.69 15.08
N VAL A 31 19.87 12.38 14.12
CA VAL A 31 20.33 11.01 13.82
C VAL A 31 20.79 10.23 15.07
N PRO A 32 21.56 10.81 16.01
CA PRO A 32 21.96 10.10 17.23
C PRO A 32 20.76 9.71 18.10
N SER A 33 19.73 10.55 18.16
CA SER A 33 18.50 10.28 18.91
C SER A 33 17.70 9.19 18.23
N TYR A 34 17.52 9.27 16.91
CA TYR A 34 16.81 8.25 16.14
C TYR A 34 17.42 6.85 16.32
N ARG A 35 18.76 6.74 16.26
CA ARG A 35 19.47 5.47 16.48
C ARG A 35 19.17 4.87 17.85
N LYS A 36 19.06 5.70 18.90
CA LYS A 36 18.71 5.25 20.25
C LYS A 36 17.26 4.75 20.32
N TYR A 37 16.35 5.41 19.61
CA TYR A 37 14.94 4.98 19.52
C TYR A 37 14.81 3.62 18.83
N GLU A 38 15.47 3.42 17.68
CA GLU A 38 15.40 2.15 16.93
C GLU A 38 16.06 0.99 17.69
N LYS A 39 17.03 1.27 18.56
CA LYS A 39 17.64 0.26 19.45
C LYS A 39 16.84 -0.01 20.72
N GLY A 40 15.85 0.82 21.05
CA GLY A 40 15.12 0.75 22.32
C GLY A 40 15.92 1.24 23.54
N GLU A 41 17.04 1.94 23.32
CA GLU A 41 17.85 2.55 24.39
C GLU A 41 17.16 3.80 24.98
N ARG A 42 16.29 4.43 24.21
CA ARG A 42 15.55 5.64 24.60
C ARG A 42 14.16 5.61 23.98
N GLU A 43 13.15 6.08 24.71
CA GLU A 43 11.83 6.32 24.14
C GLU A 43 11.72 7.72 23.53
N PRO A 44 11.06 7.87 22.37
CA PRO A 44 10.80 9.18 21.78
C PRO A 44 9.77 9.95 22.59
N THR A 45 9.91 11.27 22.64
CA THR A 45 8.91 12.17 23.23
C THR A 45 7.67 12.26 22.34
N LEU A 46 6.53 12.68 22.90
CA LEU A 46 5.31 12.90 22.13
C LEU A 46 5.53 13.83 20.92
N SER A 47 6.36 14.88 21.09
CA SER A 47 6.73 15.79 20.00
C SER A 47 7.46 15.11 18.83
N VAL A 48 8.29 14.10 19.11
CA VAL A 48 8.95 13.28 18.08
C VAL A 48 7.95 12.31 17.48
N ILE A 49 7.06 11.76 18.31
CA ILE A 49 6.02 10.84 17.87
C ILE A 49 5.11 11.51 16.83
N SER A 50 4.64 12.74 17.09
CA SER A 50 3.77 13.49 16.16
C SER A 50 4.35 13.60 14.75
N LYS A 51 5.68 13.70 14.61
CA LYS A 51 6.34 13.79 13.30
C LYS A 51 6.07 12.56 12.41
N PHE A 52 5.93 11.37 13.00
CA PHE A 52 5.57 10.17 12.24
C PHE A 52 4.12 10.21 11.72
N PHE A 53 3.21 10.91 12.42
CA PHE A 53 1.80 11.06 12.05
C PHE A 53 1.58 12.16 11.01
N GLU A 54 2.47 13.14 10.94
CA GLU A 54 2.38 14.26 10.01
C GLU A 54 2.98 13.94 8.64
N HIS A 55 4.05 13.12 8.60
CA HIS A 55 4.78 12.88 7.37
C HIS A 55 4.06 11.90 6.41
N PRO A 56 3.87 12.23 5.11
CA PRO A 56 3.10 11.41 4.17
C PRO A 56 3.56 9.96 4.03
N LYS A 57 4.88 9.72 4.06
CA LYS A 57 5.44 8.35 3.94
C LYS A 57 5.21 7.47 5.18
N THR A 58 4.96 8.06 6.36
CA THR A 58 4.87 7.31 7.63
C THR A 58 3.49 7.36 8.27
N LYS A 59 2.65 8.33 7.88
CA LYS A 59 1.31 8.55 8.43
C LYS A 59 0.42 7.29 8.43
N ALA A 60 0.48 6.49 7.37
CA ALA A 60 -0.29 5.25 7.26
C ALA A 60 0.10 4.18 8.30
N PHE A 61 1.31 4.28 8.88
CA PHE A 61 1.85 3.31 9.83
C PHE A 61 1.76 3.78 11.28
N ALA A 62 1.25 4.99 11.51
CA ALA A 62 1.39 5.66 12.78
C ALA A 62 0.54 5.00 13.89
N HIS A 63 -0.65 4.49 13.56
CA HIS A 63 -1.47 3.69 14.48
C HIS A 63 -0.70 2.45 14.96
N TRP A 64 -0.24 1.63 14.00
CA TRP A 64 0.51 0.41 14.29
C TRP A 64 1.81 0.66 15.03
N LEU A 65 2.53 1.75 14.73
CA LEU A 65 3.77 2.09 15.40
C LEU A 65 3.57 2.20 16.93
N ILE A 66 2.46 2.80 17.36
CA ILE A 66 2.13 3.00 18.77
C ILE A 66 1.50 1.75 19.38
N THR A 67 0.38 1.27 18.82
CA THR A 67 -0.42 0.20 19.41
C THR A 67 0.22 -1.18 19.24
N GLY A 68 1.02 -1.35 18.18
CA GLY A 68 1.53 -2.65 17.76
C GLY A 68 0.47 -3.55 17.11
N GLU A 69 -0.75 -3.03 16.95
CA GLU A 69 -1.89 -3.68 16.32
C GLU A 69 -1.99 -3.27 14.85
N ASN A 70 -2.51 -4.15 13.98
CA ASN A 70 -2.77 -3.87 12.57
C ASN A 70 -1.53 -3.37 11.78
N HIS A 71 -0.47 -4.20 11.69
CA HIS A 71 0.68 -3.91 10.84
C HIS A 71 0.22 -3.63 9.40
N PRO A 72 0.53 -2.46 8.79
CA PRO A 72 -0.02 -2.10 7.48
C PRO A 72 0.36 -3.05 6.35
N ASN A 73 1.39 -3.89 6.58
CA ASN A 73 1.81 -4.97 5.69
C ASN A 73 1.64 -6.39 6.27
N ALA A 74 0.88 -6.57 7.36
CA ALA A 74 0.50 -7.90 7.83
C ALA A 74 -1.02 -7.90 7.96
N THR A 75 -1.70 -8.33 6.90
CA THR A 75 -2.81 -9.30 6.86
C THR A 75 -3.77 -9.46 8.06
N THR A 76 -3.90 -8.49 8.95
CA THR A 76 -4.90 -8.45 10.01
C THR A 76 -5.95 -7.43 9.63
N ASN A 77 -7.01 -7.98 9.05
CA ASN A 77 -8.32 -7.36 8.97
C ASN A 77 -8.87 -7.24 10.40
N THR A 78 -8.88 -6.03 10.96
CA THR A 78 -10.02 -5.57 11.78
C THR A 78 -10.08 -4.05 11.73
N PRO A 79 -11.25 -3.47 11.40
CA PRO A 79 -11.37 -2.07 11.02
C PRO A 79 -11.50 -1.20 12.26
N ILE A 80 -10.74 -0.11 12.32
CA ILE A 80 -11.20 1.10 13.01
C ILE A 80 -11.11 2.23 11.99
N SER A 81 -12.27 2.50 11.40
CA SER A 81 -12.79 3.78 10.86
C SER A 81 -11.99 5.03 11.25
N ASP A 82 -11.75 6.03 10.41
CA ASP A 82 -12.26 6.43 9.10
C ASP A 82 -11.20 7.37 8.46
N GLU A 83 -11.28 7.60 7.15
CA GLU A 83 -10.53 8.61 6.36
C GLU A 83 -9.13 8.27 5.82
N PHE A 84 -8.92 7.06 5.32
CA PHE A 84 -8.09 6.90 4.12
C PHE A 84 -8.96 6.34 3.01
N PHE A 85 -9.23 7.18 2.02
CA PHE A 85 -10.05 6.91 0.84
C PHE A 85 -9.38 5.82 -0.02
N THR A 86 -9.48 4.56 0.40
CA THR A 86 -9.67 3.50 -0.58
C THR A 86 -11.12 3.65 -1.03
N PRO A 87 -11.42 3.96 -2.30
CA PRO A 87 -12.78 3.78 -2.76
C PRO A 87 -13.07 2.30 -2.55
N THR A 88 -13.91 1.97 -1.57
CA THR A 88 -14.53 0.65 -1.45
C THR A 88 -15.47 0.54 -2.62
N LEU A 89 -14.86 0.30 -3.78
CA LEU A 89 -15.55 0.11 -5.02
C LEU A 89 -16.24 -1.23 -4.86
N SER A 90 -17.58 -1.25 -4.94
CA SER A 90 -18.29 -2.51 -4.99
C SER A 90 -17.70 -3.35 -6.12
N GLU A 91 -17.72 -4.68 -5.99
CA GLU A 91 -17.17 -5.55 -7.03
C GLU A 91 -17.78 -5.19 -8.40
N GLU A 92 -19.09 -4.94 -8.44
CA GLU A 92 -19.80 -4.48 -9.64
C GLU A 92 -19.27 -3.16 -10.21
N GLU A 93 -18.96 -2.19 -9.36
CA GLU A 93 -18.43 -0.89 -9.80
C GLU A 93 -16.97 -1.02 -10.27
N PHE A 94 -16.18 -1.89 -9.64
CA PHE A 94 -14.84 -2.22 -10.10
C PHE A 94 -14.87 -2.87 -11.47
N GLU A 95 -15.75 -3.85 -11.69
CA GLU A 95 -15.86 -4.53 -12.98
C GLU A 95 -16.24 -3.53 -14.08
N LYS A 96 -17.20 -2.63 -13.83
CA LYS A 96 -17.56 -1.56 -14.77
C LYS A 96 -16.38 -0.65 -15.10
N GLN A 97 -15.67 -0.17 -14.08
CA GLN A 97 -14.53 0.73 -14.28
C GLN A 97 -13.39 0.05 -15.01
N PHE A 98 -13.08 -1.20 -14.66
CA PHE A 98 -12.05 -1.99 -15.33
C PHE A 98 -12.36 -2.16 -16.82
N ILE A 99 -13.60 -2.55 -17.15
CA ILE A 99 -14.04 -2.72 -18.54
C ILE A 99 -13.93 -1.39 -19.30
N SER A 100 -14.39 -0.27 -18.71
CA SER A 100 -14.31 1.05 -19.34
C SER A 100 -12.87 1.48 -19.60
N LYS A 101 -11.99 1.36 -18.59
CA LYS A 101 -10.57 1.73 -18.71
C LYS A 101 -9.85 0.88 -19.75
N THR A 102 -10.18 -0.40 -19.80
CA THR A 102 -9.63 -1.32 -20.80
C THR A 102 -10.05 -0.92 -22.20
N LYS A 103 -11.33 -0.59 -22.41
CA LYS A 103 -11.83 -0.08 -23.70
C LYS A 103 -11.11 1.19 -24.12
N GLU A 104 -10.99 2.18 -23.22
CA GLU A 104 -10.28 3.44 -23.49
C GLU A 104 -8.81 3.18 -23.87
N THR A 105 -8.14 2.30 -23.13
CA THR A 105 -6.75 1.94 -23.37
C THR A 105 -6.60 1.25 -24.72
N LEU A 106 -7.43 0.26 -25.04
CA LEU A 106 -7.38 -0.45 -26.33
C LEU A 106 -7.63 0.50 -27.51
N LEU A 107 -8.58 1.43 -27.36
CA LEU A 107 -8.81 2.48 -28.35
C LEU A 107 -7.59 3.39 -28.48
N PHE A 108 -6.97 3.80 -27.38
CA PHE A 108 -5.75 4.60 -27.39
C PHE A 108 -4.62 3.88 -28.12
N LEU A 109 -4.43 2.58 -27.88
CA LEU A 109 -3.45 1.76 -28.60
C LEU A 109 -3.75 1.68 -30.10
N CYS A 110 -5.01 1.67 -30.51
CA CYS A 110 -5.38 1.80 -31.92
C CYS A 110 -5.00 3.16 -32.51
N HIS A 111 -5.20 4.26 -31.77
CA HIS A 111 -4.79 5.60 -32.20
C HIS A 111 -3.27 5.72 -32.33
N LEU A 112 -2.51 5.03 -31.47
CA LEU A 112 -1.05 4.93 -31.57
C LEU A 112 -0.57 4.06 -32.75
N GLY A 113 -1.48 3.43 -33.49
CA GLY A 113 -1.14 2.57 -34.63
C GLY A 113 -0.59 1.21 -34.25
N TRP A 114 -0.71 0.78 -32.98
CA TRP A 114 -0.21 -0.53 -32.54
C TRP A 114 -1.08 -1.67 -33.08
N PHE A 115 -2.39 -1.44 -33.20
CA PHE A 115 -3.34 -2.37 -33.79
C PHE A 115 -4.39 -1.63 -34.63
N LYS A 116 -4.92 -2.27 -35.66
CA LYS A 116 -6.03 -1.74 -36.45
C LYS A 116 -7.35 -2.21 -35.83
N SER A 117 -8.26 -1.27 -35.57
CA SER A 117 -9.62 -1.63 -35.19
C SER A 117 -10.36 -2.21 -36.39
N THR A 118 -10.84 -3.44 -36.27
CA THR A 118 -11.72 -4.07 -37.27
C THR A 118 -13.17 -3.70 -36.99
N LYS A 119 -14.04 -3.63 -38.00
CA LYS A 119 -15.47 -3.35 -37.83
C LYS A 119 -16.20 -4.33 -36.89
N THR A 120 -15.64 -5.52 -36.69
CA THR A 120 -16.13 -6.56 -35.77
C THR A 120 -15.53 -6.49 -34.37
N ALA A 121 -14.56 -5.59 -34.13
CA ALA A 121 -13.87 -5.50 -32.85
C ALA A 121 -14.76 -4.83 -31.80
N ASN A 122 -15.19 -5.62 -30.81
CA ASN A 122 -15.91 -5.11 -29.65
C ASN A 122 -14.97 -5.05 -28.43
N PHE A 123 -14.44 -3.86 -28.17
CA PHE A 123 -13.50 -3.64 -27.06
C PHE A 123 -14.13 -3.77 -25.67
N GLU A 124 -15.46 -3.70 -25.57
CA GLU A 124 -16.15 -3.99 -24.31
C GLU A 124 -16.12 -5.50 -23.99
N THR A 125 -16.34 -6.34 -25.01
CA THR A 125 -16.17 -7.79 -24.89
C THR A 125 -14.72 -8.14 -24.56
N SER A 126 -13.75 -7.46 -25.19
CA SER A 126 -12.33 -7.61 -24.84
C SER A 126 -12.04 -7.25 -23.39
N GLY A 127 -12.65 -6.18 -22.85
CA GLY A 127 -12.55 -5.82 -21.44
C GLY A 127 -13.07 -6.90 -20.51
N LYS A 128 -14.23 -7.50 -20.83
CA LYS A 128 -14.80 -8.63 -20.07
C LYS A 128 -13.92 -9.88 -20.12
N LEU A 129 -13.34 -10.19 -21.28
CA LEU A 129 -12.40 -11.31 -21.45
C LEU A 129 -11.13 -11.11 -20.63
N LEU A 130 -10.52 -9.92 -20.72
CA LEU A 130 -9.34 -9.58 -19.94
C LEU A 130 -9.61 -9.64 -18.44
N LEU A 131 -10.77 -9.13 -18.00
CA LEU A 131 -11.18 -9.23 -16.61
C LEU A 131 -11.31 -10.70 -16.19
N ARG A 132 -11.98 -11.55 -16.96
CA ARG A 132 -12.12 -12.98 -16.67
C ARG A 132 -10.76 -13.68 -16.53
N ASP A 133 -9.83 -13.40 -17.43
CA ASP A 133 -8.52 -14.08 -17.47
C ASP A 133 -7.59 -13.56 -16.36
N LEU A 134 -7.72 -12.29 -15.97
CA LEU A 134 -6.92 -11.67 -14.91
C LEU A 134 -7.54 -11.82 -13.51
N LYS A 135 -8.86 -12.05 -13.40
CA LYS A 135 -9.58 -12.23 -12.12
C LYS A 135 -8.96 -13.32 -11.23
N PRO A 136 -8.52 -14.49 -11.77
CA PRO A 136 -7.75 -15.47 -11.00
C PRO A 136 -6.43 -14.93 -10.46
N MET A 137 -5.71 -14.08 -11.20
CA MET A 137 -4.44 -13.48 -10.74
C MET A 137 -4.67 -12.44 -9.64
N LEU A 138 -5.76 -11.68 -9.75
CA LEU A 138 -6.20 -10.75 -8.70
C LEU A 138 -6.59 -11.48 -7.41
N SER A 139 -7.18 -12.68 -7.53
CA SER A 139 -7.48 -13.55 -6.38
C SER A 139 -6.25 -14.32 -5.86
N GLY A 140 -5.30 -14.65 -6.74
CA GLY A 140 -4.11 -15.47 -6.46
C GLY A 140 -2.95 -14.71 -5.80
N SER A 141 -2.95 -13.37 -5.85
CA SER A 141 -2.11 -12.53 -4.98
C SER A 141 -2.49 -12.64 -3.49
N PHE A 142 -3.57 -13.35 -3.17
CA PHE A 142 -4.03 -13.66 -1.82
C PHE A 142 -4.15 -15.19 -1.60
N LYS A 143 -3.05 -15.90 -1.33
CA LYS A 143 -2.89 -16.98 -0.31
C LYS A 143 -1.84 -18.05 -0.67
N LYS A 144 -0.91 -18.27 0.27
CA LYS A 144 -0.81 -19.52 1.07
C LYS A 144 0.11 -19.28 2.27
N ALA A 145 -0.47 -19.00 3.44
CA ALA A 145 0.23 -19.25 4.69
C ALA A 145 0.40 -20.78 4.79
N LYS A 146 1.66 -21.25 4.76
CA LYS A 146 2.00 -22.63 5.09
C LYS A 146 1.66 -22.81 6.58
N SER A 147 0.70 -23.68 6.87
CA SER A 147 0.54 -24.24 8.21
C SER A 147 1.71 -25.20 8.43
N ALA A 148 2.56 -24.90 9.40
CA ALA A 148 3.47 -25.82 10.05
C ALA A 148 3.17 -25.76 11.54
#